data_AF-A0A427RQB5-F1
#
_entry.id   AF-A0A427RQB5-F1
#
_cell.length_a   1.000
_cell.length_b   1.000
_cell.length_c   1.000
_cell.angle_alpha   90.00
_cell.angle_beta   90.00
_cell.angle_gamma   90.00
#
_symmetry.space_group_name_H-M   'P 1'
#
loop_
_entity.id
_entity.type
_entity.pdbx_description
1 polymer ?
#
loop_
_entity_poly.entity_id
_entity_poly.type
_entity_poly.pdbx_seq_one_letter_code
_entity_poly.pdbx_strand_id
1 'polypeptide(L)'
;MKFLILAILTLFLIPWTRRSGSKLRAVDKKGDEKVVKGKKSSILVIPVLFWIGIAIYEYFWLIDDRADSILTHYSVAVAILIGLVLFSQDQIGKLEGTLKGLLMFVLLASYGYFGYLHDIVISQTKYDSVVKVEKDISEPFTENDQPFTVPPKTAENKMKKVFGDIPKVAYFELGELTPQMVNGEALYVAPIEVSGFFKARKAETIPGYVTMSGTNPDAEAKLHLGYKMKYVPSMFFGNNLERVVRQAEPNLIFKGKPKFEVDDKGKPYYTMTYGEFISGRSGFEVEGVVVVDAQTGEVKRYDKGKAPKFIDGVLNHETASTLNTYFGKYIHGFWNTKFSQTDMKIPTEWGTKEGVTPIFGKDGTLYYFTDFTSPKEGVDSALGYSLIDARTGKLYYYNGKEVKGIMDGSAASEVVDNSFKREKWHGTMPVIYNVYGKPSWIVPVIDDGGLVRAHTVIYASNAKIFATGSTQKEALENYKNALSGSGDSFRPTSSGKEAQKEGVVQRVYKEKSGENTIVYVLLENEQKVFMIPAKKFPYAMFTEVGDPIQITYLDTGEAMSSVSKFTNSNLNK
;
A
#
# COMPACT_ATOMS: atom_id res chain seq x y z
N MET A 1 -9.48 -31.45 7.64
CA MET A 1 -10.56 -31.76 6.67
C MET A 1 -10.01 -31.93 5.25
N LYS A 2 -9.14 -31.03 4.75
CA LYS A 2 -8.46 -31.15 3.45
C LYS A 2 -7.88 -32.54 3.15
N PHE A 3 -7.00 -33.05 4.02
CA PHE A 3 -6.35 -34.35 3.82
C PHE A 3 -7.31 -35.55 3.81
N LEU A 4 -8.45 -35.45 4.51
CA LEU A 4 -9.49 -36.49 4.47
C LEU A 4 -10.16 -36.53 3.09
N ILE A 5 -10.49 -35.37 2.52
CA ILE A 5 -11.06 -35.27 1.18
C ILE A 5 -10.05 -35.75 0.14
N LEU A 6 -8.77 -35.35 0.25
CA LEU A 6 -7.72 -35.86 -0.62
C LEU A 6 -7.58 -37.37 -0.53
N ALA A 7 -7.64 -37.95 0.67
CA ALA A 7 -7.64 -39.41 0.84
C ALA A 7 -8.82 -40.10 0.14
N ILE A 8 -10.02 -39.54 0.23
CA ILE A 8 -11.19 -40.05 -0.50
C ILE A 8 -10.96 -39.98 -2.02
N LEU A 9 -10.43 -38.85 -2.53
CA LEU A 9 -10.10 -38.69 -3.94
C LEU A 9 -9.03 -39.70 -4.40
N THR A 10 -8.07 -40.05 -3.55
CA THR A 10 -7.04 -41.05 -3.89
C THR A 10 -7.59 -42.45 -4.14
N LEU A 11 -8.77 -42.79 -3.59
CA LEU A 11 -9.43 -44.06 -3.88
C LEU A 11 -9.80 -44.19 -5.36
N PHE A 12 -10.09 -43.07 -6.05
CA PHE A 12 -10.37 -43.05 -7.49
C PHE A 12 -9.11 -43.21 -8.35
N LEU A 13 -7.91 -43.07 -7.77
CA LEU A 13 -6.65 -43.36 -8.43
C LEU A 13 -6.31 -44.86 -8.42
N ILE A 14 -7.08 -45.67 -7.69
CA ILE A 14 -6.92 -47.12 -7.61
C ILE A 14 -7.92 -47.78 -8.59
N PRO A 15 -7.47 -48.67 -9.48
CA PRO A 15 -8.35 -49.55 -10.26
C PRO A 15 -9.28 -50.38 -9.37
N TRP A 16 -10.60 -50.30 -9.59
CA TRP A 16 -11.59 -51.07 -8.81
C TRP A 16 -11.98 -52.38 -9.49
N THR A 17 -11.99 -52.39 -10.82
CA THR A 17 -12.28 -53.54 -11.65
C THR A 17 -10.99 -54.01 -12.32
N ARG A 18 -10.61 -55.27 -12.05
CA ARG A 18 -9.48 -55.91 -12.74
C ARG A 18 -9.85 -57.35 -13.04
N ARG A 19 -9.67 -57.80 -14.28
CA ARG A 19 -9.62 -59.24 -14.57
C ARG A 19 -8.28 -59.81 -14.11
N SER A 20 -8.31 -61.03 -13.58
CA SER A 20 -7.12 -61.87 -13.40
C SER A 20 -6.31 -61.89 -14.70
N GLY A 21 -5.01 -61.60 -14.60
CA GLY A 21 -4.16 -61.22 -15.74
C GLY A 21 -4.19 -62.21 -16.89
N SER A 22 -4.07 -61.69 -18.11
CA SER A 22 -3.74 -62.49 -19.28
C SER A 22 -2.39 -63.18 -19.01
N LYS A 23 -2.40 -64.52 -19.06
CA LYS A 23 -1.19 -65.32 -19.13
C LYS A 23 -0.56 -65.01 -20.49
N LEU A 24 0.54 -64.23 -20.54
CA LEU A 24 1.33 -64.12 -21.77
C LEU A 24 2.03 -65.46 -21.98
N ARG A 25 1.67 -66.16 -23.05
CA ARG A 25 2.37 -67.37 -23.50
C ARG A 25 3.55 -66.92 -24.37
N ALA A 26 4.76 -67.24 -23.96
CA ALA A 26 5.96 -67.05 -24.76
C ALA A 26 6.56 -68.42 -25.07
N VAL A 27 6.93 -68.67 -26.33
CA VAL A 27 7.50 -69.95 -26.76
C VAL A 27 9.03 -69.84 -26.75
N ASP A 28 9.68 -70.81 -26.10
CA ASP A 28 11.14 -70.99 -26.09
C ASP A 28 11.67 -71.30 -27.50
N LYS A 29 12.96 -71.05 -27.80
CA LYS A 29 13.63 -71.47 -29.05
C LYS A 29 13.55 -72.99 -29.33
N LYS A 30 13.17 -73.81 -28.36
CA LYS A 30 12.91 -75.26 -28.46
C LYS A 30 11.42 -75.65 -28.65
N GLY A 31 10.50 -74.69 -28.71
CA GLY A 31 9.08 -74.95 -28.97
C GLY A 31 8.20 -75.15 -27.72
N ASP A 32 8.74 -75.07 -26.51
CA ASP A 32 7.97 -75.20 -25.27
C ASP A 32 7.27 -73.88 -24.88
N GLU A 33 5.96 -73.93 -24.59
CA GLU A 33 5.19 -72.79 -24.08
C GLU A 33 5.58 -72.47 -22.62
N LYS A 34 6.20 -71.32 -22.38
CA LYS A 34 6.39 -70.73 -21.05
C LYS A 34 5.38 -69.62 -20.81
N VAL A 35 4.59 -69.75 -19.74
CA VAL A 35 3.73 -68.66 -19.25
C VAL A 35 4.61 -67.61 -18.56
N VAL A 36 4.87 -66.49 -19.23
CA VAL A 36 5.52 -65.34 -18.62
C VAL A 36 4.44 -64.49 -17.98
N LYS A 37 4.44 -64.40 -16.64
CA LYS A 37 3.59 -63.41 -15.95
C LYS A 37 4.13 -62.02 -16.30
N GLY A 38 3.40 -61.27 -17.11
CA GLY A 38 3.69 -59.85 -17.34
C GLY A 38 3.85 -59.12 -16.01
N LYS A 39 4.91 -58.32 -15.88
CA LYS A 39 5.25 -57.59 -14.65
C LYS A 39 4.10 -56.63 -14.34
N LYS A 40 3.25 -56.99 -13.38
CA LYS A 40 2.11 -56.14 -12.98
C LYS A 40 2.66 -54.83 -12.43
N SER A 41 2.37 -53.71 -13.06
CA SER A 41 2.55 -52.41 -12.42
C SER A 41 1.78 -52.41 -11.09
N SER A 42 2.46 -52.01 -10.01
CA SER A 42 1.89 -52.02 -8.66
C SER A 42 0.75 -51.00 -8.59
N ILE A 43 -0.39 -51.44 -8.05
CA ILE A 43 -1.64 -50.67 -8.02
C ILE A 43 -1.53 -49.40 -7.17
N LEU A 44 -0.51 -49.32 -6.31
CA LEU A 44 -0.28 -48.23 -5.38
C LEU A 44 0.74 -47.21 -5.86
N VAL A 45 1.41 -47.42 -7.02
CA VAL A 45 2.48 -46.52 -7.48
C VAL A 45 1.94 -45.10 -7.70
N ILE A 46 0.82 -44.96 -8.41
CA ILE A 46 0.21 -43.65 -8.70
C ILE A 46 -0.25 -42.95 -7.41
N PRO A 47 -1.04 -43.57 -6.51
CA PRO A 47 -1.39 -42.97 -5.22
C PRO A 47 -0.19 -42.57 -4.35
N VAL A 48 0.86 -43.41 -4.29
CA VAL A 48 2.05 -43.12 -3.48
C VAL A 48 2.81 -41.92 -4.03
N LEU A 49 3.05 -41.89 -5.35
CA LEU A 49 3.70 -40.73 -6.00
C LEU A 49 2.87 -39.45 -5.85
N PHE A 50 1.54 -39.56 -5.90
CA PHE A 50 0.64 -38.43 -5.67
C PHE A 50 0.81 -37.86 -4.26
N TRP A 51 0.83 -38.70 -3.23
CA TRP A 51 1.04 -38.25 -1.84
C TRP A 51 2.45 -37.68 -1.60
N ILE A 52 3.48 -38.25 -2.23
CA ILE A 52 4.83 -37.67 -2.23
C ILE A 52 4.80 -36.27 -2.89
N GLY A 53 4.12 -36.14 -4.02
CA GLY A 53 3.93 -34.88 -4.72
C GLY A 53 3.20 -33.84 -3.86
N ILE A 54 2.12 -34.23 -3.18
CA ILE A 54 1.41 -33.36 -2.22
C ILE A 54 2.36 -32.92 -1.10
N ALA A 55 3.09 -33.85 -0.48
CA ALA A 55 3.99 -33.52 0.62
C ALA A 55 5.07 -32.51 0.19
N ILE A 56 5.64 -32.68 -1.00
CA ILE A 56 6.59 -31.73 -1.59
C ILE A 56 5.92 -30.39 -1.87
N TYR A 57 4.75 -30.39 -2.51
CA TYR A 57 4.03 -29.17 -2.88
C TYR A 57 3.61 -28.36 -1.65
N GLU A 58 2.99 -29.00 -0.66
CA GLU A 58 2.62 -28.41 0.63
C GLU A 58 3.85 -27.84 1.35
N TYR A 59 4.96 -28.58 1.32
CA TYR A 59 6.19 -28.13 1.92
C TYR A 59 6.69 -26.84 1.27
N PHE A 60 6.66 -26.68 -0.05
CA PHE A 60 7.21 -25.49 -0.71
C PHE A 60 6.23 -24.32 -0.80
N TRP A 61 4.93 -24.58 -0.97
CA TRP A 61 3.91 -23.54 -1.19
C TRP A 61 3.12 -23.12 0.05
N LEU A 62 3.25 -23.85 1.17
CA LEU A 62 2.59 -23.51 2.44
C LEU A 62 1.07 -23.31 2.27
N ILE A 63 0.36 -24.31 1.74
CA ILE A 63 -1.09 -24.21 1.48
C ILE A 63 -1.88 -24.33 2.78
N ASP A 64 -3.07 -23.72 2.86
CA ASP A 64 -3.94 -23.77 4.04
C ASP A 64 -4.65 -25.11 4.15
N ASP A 65 -5.01 -25.49 5.37
CA ASP A 65 -5.64 -26.78 5.69
C ASP A 65 -7.15 -26.81 5.47
N ARG A 66 -7.69 -25.75 4.88
CA ARG A 66 -9.11 -25.64 4.53
C ARG A 66 -9.44 -26.56 3.35
N ALA A 67 -10.69 -27.01 3.31
CA ALA A 67 -11.17 -27.91 2.26
C ALA A 67 -11.27 -27.22 0.89
N ASP A 68 -11.58 -25.93 0.85
CA ASP A 68 -11.74 -25.17 -0.39
C ASP A 68 -10.42 -25.01 -1.15
N SER A 69 -9.26 -25.12 -0.49
CA SER A 69 -7.93 -25.17 -1.14
C SER A 69 -7.81 -26.29 -2.18
N ILE A 70 -8.60 -27.36 -2.05
CA ILE A 70 -8.64 -28.47 -3.00
C ILE A 70 -9.11 -28.02 -4.37
N LEU A 71 -10.05 -27.07 -4.43
CA LEU A 71 -10.57 -26.58 -5.70
C LEU A 71 -9.49 -25.88 -6.53
N THR A 72 -8.57 -25.15 -5.89
CA THR A 72 -7.56 -24.35 -6.59
C THR A 72 -6.23 -25.07 -6.77
N HIS A 73 -5.81 -25.89 -5.80
CA HIS A 73 -4.46 -26.46 -5.79
C HIS A 73 -4.38 -27.92 -6.24
N TYR A 74 -5.42 -28.73 -6.01
CA TYR A 74 -5.34 -30.18 -6.22
C TYR A 74 -6.30 -30.71 -7.29
N SER A 75 -7.39 -29.99 -7.59
CA SER A 75 -8.46 -30.43 -8.51
C SER A 75 -7.94 -30.87 -9.89
N VAL A 76 -7.10 -30.07 -10.53
CA VAL A 76 -6.53 -30.36 -11.86
C VAL A 76 -5.58 -31.54 -11.81
N ALA A 77 -4.66 -31.57 -10.84
CA ALA A 77 -3.71 -32.66 -10.69
C ALA A 77 -4.42 -34.00 -10.46
N VAL A 78 -5.42 -34.03 -9.58
CA VAL A 78 -6.26 -35.21 -9.33
C VAL A 78 -7.02 -35.63 -10.59
N ALA A 79 -7.63 -34.68 -11.32
CA ALA A 79 -8.35 -34.97 -12.55
C ALA A 79 -7.44 -35.61 -13.63
N ILE A 80 -6.24 -35.06 -13.82
CA ILE A 80 -5.25 -35.62 -14.76
C ILE A 80 -4.86 -37.04 -14.35
N LEU A 81 -4.61 -37.27 -13.06
CA LEU A 81 -4.25 -38.61 -12.56
C LEU A 81 -5.39 -39.61 -12.72
N ILE A 82 -6.65 -39.21 -12.50
CA ILE A 82 -7.82 -40.05 -12.80
C ILE A 82 -7.85 -40.40 -14.29
N GLY A 83 -7.64 -39.41 -15.17
CA GLY A 83 -7.55 -39.63 -16.62
C GLY A 83 -6.45 -40.63 -16.98
N LEU A 84 -5.24 -40.46 -16.44
CA LEU A 84 -4.12 -41.39 -16.66
C LEU A 84 -4.45 -42.82 -16.19
N VAL A 85 -5.11 -42.95 -15.03
CA VAL A 85 -5.55 -44.26 -14.54
C VAL A 85 -6.54 -44.89 -15.52
N LEU A 86 -7.53 -44.13 -16.02
CA LEU A 86 -8.47 -44.60 -17.04
C LEU A 86 -7.76 -45.01 -18.34
N PHE A 87 -6.83 -44.21 -18.86
CA PHE A 87 -6.07 -44.54 -20.08
C PHE A 87 -5.15 -45.75 -19.92
N SER A 88 -4.63 -45.98 -18.71
CA SER A 88 -3.69 -47.09 -18.44
C SER A 88 -4.37 -48.46 -18.24
N GLN A 89 -5.70 -48.51 -18.16
CA GLN A 89 -6.45 -49.74 -17.90
C GLN A 89 -6.93 -50.39 -19.20
N ASP A 90 -6.52 -51.63 -19.44
CA ASP A 90 -6.93 -52.41 -20.64
C ASP A 90 -8.43 -52.75 -20.68
N GLN A 91 -9.07 -52.86 -19.52
CA GLN A 91 -10.50 -53.18 -19.36
C GLN A 91 -11.05 -52.44 -18.15
N ILE A 92 -12.09 -51.63 -18.37
CA ILE A 92 -12.72 -50.78 -17.35
C ILE A 92 -14.18 -51.19 -17.22
N GLY A 93 -14.64 -51.50 -16.01
CA GLY A 93 -16.06 -51.72 -15.75
C GLY A 93 -16.87 -50.45 -16.06
N LYS A 94 -18.03 -50.58 -16.69
CA LYS A 94 -18.89 -49.44 -17.08
C LYS A 94 -19.12 -48.46 -15.91
N LEU A 95 -19.46 -48.99 -14.74
CA LEU A 95 -19.71 -48.18 -13.54
C LEU A 95 -18.46 -47.41 -13.08
N GLU A 96 -17.29 -48.06 -13.03
CA GLU A 96 -16.02 -47.41 -12.65
C GLU A 96 -15.65 -46.30 -13.63
N GLY A 97 -15.71 -46.59 -14.93
CA GLY A 97 -15.41 -45.63 -15.98
C GLY A 97 -16.33 -44.41 -15.93
N THR A 98 -17.64 -44.62 -15.74
CA THR A 98 -18.61 -43.53 -15.62
C THR A 98 -18.36 -42.68 -14.38
N LEU A 99 -18.15 -43.28 -13.20
CA LEU A 99 -17.93 -42.53 -11.96
C LEU A 99 -16.62 -41.73 -12.00
N LYS A 100 -15.52 -42.34 -12.45
CA LYS A 100 -14.23 -41.67 -12.60
C LYS A 100 -14.28 -40.56 -13.65
N GLY A 101 -14.91 -40.83 -14.79
CA GLY A 101 -15.10 -39.84 -15.86
C GLY A 101 -15.93 -38.63 -15.40
N LEU A 102 -17.03 -38.88 -14.69
CA LEU A 102 -17.87 -37.82 -14.12
C LEU A 102 -17.10 -36.99 -13.08
N LEU A 103 -16.39 -37.65 -12.16
CA LEU A 103 -15.58 -36.95 -11.15
C LEU A 103 -14.49 -36.09 -11.81
N MET A 104 -13.78 -36.64 -12.79
CA MET A 104 -12.77 -35.90 -13.57
C MET A 104 -13.39 -34.67 -14.24
N PHE A 105 -14.54 -34.81 -14.89
CA PHE A 105 -15.25 -33.70 -15.52
C PHE A 105 -15.66 -32.63 -14.49
N VAL A 106 -16.23 -33.04 -13.35
CA VAL A 106 -16.65 -32.12 -12.28
C VAL A 106 -15.45 -31.35 -11.72
N LEU A 107 -14.30 -32.01 -11.48
CA LEU A 107 -13.09 -31.35 -11.00
C LEU A 107 -12.56 -30.32 -11.99
N LEU A 108 -12.51 -30.65 -13.28
CA LEU A 108 -12.06 -29.73 -14.33
C LEU A 108 -13.04 -28.57 -14.55
N ALA A 109 -14.35 -28.85 -14.56
CA ALA A 109 -15.38 -27.82 -14.69
C ALA A 109 -15.37 -26.87 -13.48
N SER A 110 -15.19 -27.41 -12.27
CA SER A 110 -15.07 -26.61 -11.04
C SER A 110 -13.82 -25.74 -11.07
N TYR A 111 -12.67 -26.28 -11.48
CA TYR A 111 -11.46 -25.49 -11.67
C TYR A 111 -11.64 -24.42 -12.74
N GLY A 112 -12.26 -24.75 -13.87
CA GLY A 112 -12.56 -23.80 -14.94
C GLY A 112 -13.44 -22.64 -14.47
N TYR A 113 -14.48 -22.95 -13.70
CA TYR A 113 -15.36 -21.93 -13.13
C TYR A 113 -14.63 -21.09 -12.06
N PHE A 114 -14.09 -21.70 -11.01
CA PHE A 114 -13.47 -20.97 -9.89
C PHE A 114 -12.14 -20.28 -10.25
N GLY A 115 -11.37 -20.85 -11.18
CA GLY A 115 -10.09 -20.29 -11.61
C GLY A 115 -10.21 -19.13 -12.60
N TYR A 116 -11.28 -19.06 -13.40
CA TYR A 116 -11.37 -18.07 -14.48
C TYR A 116 -12.65 -17.22 -14.49
N LEU A 117 -13.80 -17.79 -14.08
CA LEU A 117 -15.10 -17.11 -14.21
C LEU A 117 -15.60 -16.53 -12.88
N HIS A 118 -15.38 -17.25 -11.77
CA HIS A 118 -15.96 -16.87 -10.49
C HIS A 118 -15.48 -15.51 -10.01
N ASP A 119 -14.18 -15.21 -10.19
CA ASP A 119 -13.58 -13.93 -9.82
C ASP A 119 -14.27 -12.72 -10.48
N ILE A 120 -14.72 -12.94 -11.72
CA ILE A 120 -15.41 -11.96 -12.54
C ILE A 120 -16.87 -11.84 -12.08
N VAL A 121 -17.55 -12.96 -11.88
CA VAL A 121 -18.97 -13.01 -11.50
C VAL A 121 -19.22 -12.29 -10.17
N ILE A 122 -18.30 -12.37 -9.22
CA ILE A 122 -18.46 -11.76 -7.89
C ILE A 122 -17.99 -10.30 -7.81
N SER A 123 -17.78 -9.61 -8.94
CA SER A 123 -17.31 -8.20 -8.97
C SER A 123 -18.16 -7.29 -8.07
N GLN A 124 -19.49 -7.37 -8.16
CA GLN A 124 -20.38 -6.56 -7.33
C GLN A 124 -20.21 -6.87 -5.84
N THR A 125 -20.11 -8.15 -5.47
CA THR A 125 -19.87 -8.58 -4.08
C THR A 125 -18.53 -8.05 -3.54
N LYS A 126 -17.49 -8.01 -4.37
CA LYS A 126 -16.21 -7.39 -4.00
C LYS A 126 -16.36 -5.89 -3.73
N TYR A 127 -17.08 -5.17 -4.58
CA TYR A 127 -17.37 -3.74 -4.36
C TYR A 127 -18.16 -3.50 -3.06
N ASP A 128 -19.14 -4.36 -2.77
CA ASP A 128 -19.99 -4.27 -1.58
C ASP A 128 -19.24 -4.64 -0.29
N SER A 129 -18.23 -5.50 -0.36
CA SER A 129 -17.37 -5.86 0.80
C SER A 129 -16.53 -4.70 1.34
N VAL A 130 -16.29 -3.67 0.53
CA VAL A 130 -15.49 -2.51 0.97
C VAL A 130 -16.32 -1.61 1.87
N VAL A 131 -15.94 -1.54 3.15
CA VAL A 131 -16.46 -0.54 4.09
C VAL A 131 -15.88 0.83 3.74
N LYS A 132 -16.75 1.69 3.21
CA LYS A 132 -16.38 2.98 2.62
C LYS A 132 -17.13 4.15 3.25
N VAL A 133 -16.48 5.30 3.35
CA VAL A 133 -17.07 6.57 3.79
C VAL A 133 -16.64 7.66 2.82
N GLU A 134 -17.61 8.35 2.24
CA GLU A 134 -17.36 9.52 1.41
C GLU A 134 -17.20 10.77 2.29
N LYS A 135 -16.24 11.61 1.92
CA LYS A 135 -15.95 12.89 2.57
C LYS A 135 -15.68 13.93 1.49
N ASP A 136 -15.93 15.20 1.79
CA ASP A 136 -15.66 16.28 0.83
C ASP A 136 -14.16 16.57 0.73
N ILE A 137 -13.52 16.86 1.87
CA ILE A 137 -12.10 17.19 1.98
C ILE A 137 -11.54 16.64 3.29
N SER A 138 -10.25 16.32 3.30
CA SER A 138 -9.52 15.90 4.51
C SER A 138 -9.31 17.07 5.48
N GLU A 139 -8.88 16.77 6.70
CA GLU A 139 -8.59 17.80 7.70
C GLU A 139 -7.45 18.71 7.26
N PRO A 140 -7.51 20.01 7.56
CA PRO A 140 -6.51 20.97 7.08
C PRO A 140 -5.16 20.79 7.76
N PHE A 141 -4.10 20.71 6.97
CA PHE A 141 -2.70 20.76 7.33
C PHE A 141 -2.16 22.19 7.28
N THR A 142 -1.18 22.45 8.13
CA THR A 142 -0.49 23.72 8.35
C THR A 142 1.02 23.50 8.40
N GLU A 143 1.79 24.57 8.47
CA GLU A 143 3.26 24.56 8.64
C GLU A 143 3.73 23.86 9.93
N ASN A 144 2.85 23.67 10.90
CA ASN A 144 3.16 22.97 12.15
C ASN A 144 3.01 21.45 12.05
N ASP A 145 2.36 20.97 10.99
CA ASP A 145 2.21 19.55 10.73
C ASP A 145 3.45 19.00 10.02
N GLN A 146 3.77 17.71 10.24
CA GLN A 146 4.93 17.04 9.64
C GLN A 146 4.45 15.86 8.77
N PRO A 147 3.96 16.12 7.55
CA PRO A 147 3.62 15.04 6.62
C PRO A 147 4.81 14.11 6.37
N PHE A 148 4.50 12.83 6.17
CA PHE A 148 5.47 11.79 5.91
C PHE A 148 5.89 11.85 4.44
N THR A 149 6.94 12.59 4.14
CA THR A 149 7.37 12.89 2.76
C THR A 149 8.82 12.57 2.48
N VAL A 150 9.54 11.85 3.35
CA VAL A 150 10.86 11.33 2.97
C VAL A 150 10.66 10.19 1.96
N PRO A 151 11.21 10.28 0.74
CA PRO A 151 11.04 9.23 -0.25
C PRO A 151 11.72 7.90 0.19
N PRO A 152 11.12 6.73 -0.08
CA PRO A 152 11.70 5.45 0.31
C PRO A 152 13.13 5.23 -0.21
N LYS A 153 13.43 5.66 -1.44
CA LYS A 153 14.78 5.57 -2.03
C LYS A 153 15.80 6.36 -1.21
N THR A 154 15.44 7.56 -0.74
CA THR A 154 16.30 8.39 0.11
C THR A 154 16.55 7.70 1.45
N ALA A 155 15.49 7.21 2.09
CA ALA A 155 15.59 6.49 3.36
C ALA A 155 16.45 5.22 3.21
N GLU A 156 16.23 4.42 2.18
CA GLU A 156 16.98 3.20 1.89
C GLU A 156 18.48 3.49 1.69
N ASN A 157 18.81 4.52 0.90
CA ASN A 157 20.20 4.93 0.69
C ASN A 157 20.89 5.35 1.99
N LYS A 158 20.20 6.08 2.87
CA LYS A 158 20.73 6.47 4.18
C LYS A 158 20.87 5.28 5.12
N MET A 159 19.88 4.40 5.17
CA MET A 159 19.93 3.18 5.98
C MET A 159 21.07 2.25 5.54
N LYS A 160 21.31 2.08 4.24
CA LYS A 160 22.42 1.26 3.73
C LYS A 160 23.80 1.82 4.12
N LYS A 161 23.94 3.13 4.34
CA LYS A 161 25.23 3.71 4.76
C LYS A 161 25.66 3.28 6.16
N VAL A 162 24.71 3.04 7.07
CA VAL A 162 25.04 2.60 8.44
C VAL A 162 25.30 1.09 8.56
N PHE A 163 25.18 0.34 7.45
CA PHE A 163 25.47 -1.11 7.45
C PHE A 163 26.94 -1.44 7.71
N GLY A 164 27.86 -0.50 7.41
CA GLY A 164 29.29 -0.68 7.64
C GLY A 164 29.65 -1.02 9.09
N ASP A 165 28.81 -0.61 10.04
CA ASP A 165 29.02 -0.82 11.47
C ASP A 165 28.56 -2.20 11.96
N ILE A 166 27.89 -2.99 11.10
CA ILE A 166 27.39 -4.32 11.45
C ILE A 166 28.53 -5.35 11.36
N PRO A 167 28.83 -6.09 12.45
CA PRO A 167 29.77 -7.21 12.38
C PRO A 167 29.35 -8.23 11.33
N LYS A 168 30.28 -8.66 10.47
CA LYS A 168 30.01 -9.60 9.37
C LYS A 168 28.95 -9.08 8.38
N VAL A 169 28.94 -7.78 8.10
CA VAL A 169 28.02 -7.10 7.15
C VAL A 169 27.80 -7.86 5.83
N ALA A 170 28.80 -8.56 5.31
CA ALA A 170 28.70 -9.36 4.09
C ALA A 170 27.59 -10.45 4.12
N TYR A 171 27.10 -10.82 5.31
CA TYR A 171 26.02 -11.80 5.48
C TYR A 171 24.65 -11.16 5.29
N PHE A 172 24.57 -9.86 5.49
CA PHE A 172 23.33 -9.15 5.73
C PHE A 172 22.98 -8.19 4.60
N GLU A 173 21.70 -7.90 4.49
CA GLU A 173 21.13 -6.90 3.58
C GLU A 173 19.99 -6.16 4.27
N LEU A 174 19.59 -5.03 3.71
CA LEU A 174 18.48 -4.25 4.21
C LEU A 174 17.16 -4.89 3.76
N GLY A 175 16.31 -5.23 4.71
CA GLY A 175 14.96 -5.71 4.45
C GLY A 175 14.01 -4.60 4.01
N GLU A 176 12.74 -4.96 3.88
CA GLU A 176 11.73 -4.02 3.40
C GLU A 176 11.46 -2.88 4.40
N LEU A 177 11.52 -1.64 3.93
CA LEU A 177 11.22 -0.45 4.73
C LEU A 177 9.74 -0.41 5.08
N THR A 178 9.41 -0.34 6.36
CA THR A 178 8.04 -0.29 6.85
C THR A 178 7.81 1.03 7.61
N PRO A 179 6.91 1.90 7.12
CA PRO A 179 6.49 3.10 7.86
C PRO A 179 5.72 2.74 9.12
N GLN A 180 6.12 3.31 10.24
CA GLN A 180 5.56 3.06 11.57
C GLN A 180 5.55 4.34 12.42
N MET A 181 4.63 4.40 13.36
CA MET A 181 4.61 5.36 14.44
C MET A 181 5.25 4.74 15.69
N VAL A 182 6.51 5.08 15.95
CA VAL A 182 7.27 4.52 17.08
C VAL A 182 7.54 5.63 18.08
N ASN A 183 7.04 5.50 19.32
CA ASN A 183 7.17 6.54 20.36
C ASN A 183 6.71 7.95 19.91
N GLY A 184 5.70 8.03 19.04
CA GLY A 184 5.18 9.30 18.51
C GLY A 184 6.00 9.92 17.39
N GLU A 185 7.03 9.23 16.89
CA GLU A 185 7.79 9.61 15.70
C GLU A 185 7.40 8.75 14.51
N ALA A 186 7.12 9.39 13.36
CA ALA A 186 6.87 8.69 12.11
C ALA A 186 8.20 8.27 11.46
N LEU A 187 8.50 6.98 11.51
CA LEU A 187 9.78 6.40 11.08
C LEU A 187 9.57 5.40 9.94
N TYR A 188 10.58 5.30 9.06
CA TYR A 188 10.83 4.06 8.35
C TYR A 188 11.61 3.12 9.26
N VAL A 189 11.16 1.88 9.38
CA VAL A 189 11.86 0.80 10.09
C VAL A 189 12.10 -0.33 9.11
N ALA A 190 13.34 -0.80 9.00
CA ALA A 190 13.71 -1.88 8.11
C ALA A 190 14.51 -2.94 8.89
N PRO A 191 14.10 -4.22 8.86
CA PRO A 191 14.88 -5.27 9.48
C PRO A 191 16.20 -5.45 8.74
N ILE A 192 17.23 -5.88 9.46
CA ILE A 192 18.37 -6.51 8.78
C ILE A 192 17.89 -7.90 8.32
N GLU A 193 18.26 -8.35 7.14
CA GLU A 193 17.91 -9.65 6.58
C GLU A 193 19.19 -10.38 6.12
N VAL A 194 19.12 -11.69 5.82
CA VAL A 194 20.28 -12.46 5.34
C VAL A 194 20.19 -12.78 3.85
N SER A 195 21.29 -12.55 3.12
CA SER A 195 21.34 -12.69 1.65
C SER A 195 21.68 -14.12 1.18
N GLY A 196 20.88 -15.11 1.63
CA GLY A 196 20.89 -16.47 1.10
C GLY A 196 21.33 -17.58 2.06
N PHE A 197 21.15 -18.83 1.63
CA PHE A 197 21.17 -20.03 2.48
C PHE A 197 22.45 -20.22 3.30
N PHE A 198 23.62 -20.18 2.67
CA PHE A 198 24.89 -20.41 3.39
C PHE A 198 25.22 -19.28 4.38
N LYS A 199 24.82 -18.05 4.05
CA LYS A 199 24.97 -16.90 4.96
C LYS A 199 24.00 -17.02 6.13
N ALA A 200 22.74 -17.36 5.89
CA ALA A 200 21.74 -17.63 6.91
C ALA A 200 22.20 -18.72 7.90
N ARG A 201 22.74 -19.84 7.39
CA ARG A 201 23.29 -20.92 8.22
C ARG A 201 24.47 -20.49 9.09
N LYS A 202 25.32 -19.58 8.59
CA LYS A 202 26.47 -19.05 9.34
C LYS A 202 26.10 -17.92 10.31
N ALA A 203 25.07 -17.14 9.99
CA ALA A 203 24.58 -16.06 10.82
C ALA A 203 23.81 -16.59 12.04
N GLU A 204 23.05 -17.68 11.86
CA GLU A 204 22.14 -18.32 12.84
C GLU A 204 20.98 -17.43 13.31
N THR A 205 21.26 -16.14 13.57
CA THR A 205 20.32 -15.09 13.96
C THR A 205 20.69 -13.77 13.30
N ILE A 206 19.73 -12.87 13.20
CA ILE A 206 19.91 -11.51 12.70
C ILE A 206 20.04 -10.54 13.88
N PRO A 207 20.97 -9.56 13.79
CA PRO A 207 21.39 -8.77 14.94
C PRO A 207 20.47 -7.59 15.30
N GLY A 208 19.54 -7.20 14.42
CA GLY A 208 18.62 -6.09 14.68
C GLY A 208 18.06 -5.44 13.42
N TYR A 209 17.86 -4.12 13.45
CA TYR A 209 17.15 -3.36 12.41
C TYR A 209 17.67 -1.91 12.32
N VAL A 210 17.24 -1.17 11.30
CA VAL A 210 17.60 0.22 11.06
C VAL A 210 16.35 1.09 11.04
N THR A 211 16.43 2.27 11.65
CA THR A 211 15.36 3.29 11.61
C THR A 211 15.82 4.57 10.94
N MET A 212 14.93 5.26 10.24
CA MET A 212 15.18 6.56 9.63
C MET A 212 13.93 7.42 9.75
N SER A 213 14.08 8.72 9.96
CA SER A 213 12.94 9.63 9.98
C SER A 213 12.21 9.61 8.64
N GLY A 214 10.88 9.53 8.68
CA GLY A 214 10.03 9.65 7.51
C GLY A 214 9.59 11.08 7.19
N THR A 215 9.94 12.05 8.05
CA THR A 215 9.54 13.46 7.95
C THR A 215 10.74 14.39 7.78
N ASN A 216 11.93 13.99 8.25
CA ASN A 216 13.15 14.76 8.12
C ASN A 216 14.18 14.03 7.23
N PRO A 217 14.37 14.47 5.97
CA PRO A 217 15.33 13.84 5.07
C PRO A 217 16.78 14.05 5.50
N ASP A 218 17.10 15.03 6.36
CA ASP A 218 18.44 15.32 6.84
C ASP A 218 18.83 14.48 8.07
N ALA A 219 17.86 13.86 8.75
CA ALA A 219 18.12 12.98 9.88
C ALA A 219 19.09 11.84 9.52
N GLU A 220 19.86 11.39 10.51
CA GLU A 220 20.71 10.21 10.35
C GLU A 220 19.91 8.93 10.58
N ALA A 221 20.23 7.89 9.81
CA ALA A 221 19.71 6.56 10.07
C ALA A 221 20.33 6.02 11.37
N LYS A 222 19.53 5.37 12.20
CA LYS A 222 19.97 4.78 13.48
C LYS A 222 19.97 3.27 13.35
N LEU A 223 21.10 2.66 13.68
CA LEU A 223 21.28 1.22 13.71
C LEU A 223 20.96 0.69 15.11
N HIS A 224 20.01 -0.23 15.22
CA HIS A 224 19.59 -0.85 16.48
C HIS A 224 20.08 -2.30 16.52
N LEU A 225 21.06 -2.58 17.38
CA LEU A 225 21.68 -3.90 17.55
C LEU A 225 21.37 -4.50 18.93
N GLY A 226 21.73 -5.76 19.11
CA GLY A 226 21.59 -6.49 20.38
C GLY A 226 20.41 -7.46 20.39
N TYR A 227 19.69 -7.57 19.27
CA TYR A 227 18.62 -8.54 19.09
C TYR A 227 19.17 -9.85 18.53
N LYS A 228 18.45 -10.95 18.81
CA LYS A 228 18.74 -12.29 18.26
C LYS A 228 17.53 -12.79 17.51
N MET A 229 17.24 -12.14 16.38
CA MET A 229 16.06 -12.46 15.58
C MET A 229 16.33 -13.76 14.80
N LYS A 230 15.59 -14.82 15.17
CA LYS A 230 15.75 -16.17 14.63
C LYS A 230 14.66 -16.50 13.62
N TYR A 231 13.46 -15.96 13.82
CA TYR A 231 12.27 -16.29 13.04
C TYR A 231 11.92 -15.10 12.14
N VAL A 232 12.45 -15.14 10.93
CA VAL A 232 12.32 -14.02 9.96
C VAL A 232 12.05 -14.56 8.54
N PRO A 233 11.59 -13.73 7.60
CA PRO A 233 11.32 -14.16 6.22
C PRO A 233 12.56 -14.69 5.49
N SER A 234 13.74 -14.09 5.70
CA SER A 234 14.98 -14.50 5.01
C SER A 234 15.63 -15.78 5.55
N MET A 235 15.10 -16.34 6.64
CA MET A 235 15.57 -17.61 7.21
C MET A 235 14.89 -18.82 6.55
N PHE A 236 15.48 -20.00 6.75
CA PHE A 236 15.09 -21.24 6.08
C PHE A 236 14.49 -22.26 7.07
N PHE A 237 13.72 -23.21 6.52
CA PHE A 237 13.17 -24.35 7.26
C PHE A 237 12.36 -23.90 8.49
N GLY A 238 12.57 -24.51 9.66
CA GLY A 238 11.83 -24.16 10.89
C GLY A 238 12.08 -22.75 11.42
N ASN A 239 13.04 -22.01 10.87
CA ASN A 239 13.29 -20.61 11.21
C ASN A 239 12.63 -19.64 10.20
N ASN A 240 12.08 -20.15 9.10
CA ASN A 240 11.36 -19.31 8.15
C ASN A 240 10.03 -18.86 8.77
N LEU A 241 9.82 -17.54 8.80
CA LEU A 241 8.66 -16.93 9.46
C LEU A 241 7.32 -17.49 8.97
N GLU A 242 7.11 -17.55 7.66
CA GLU A 242 5.84 -18.01 7.09
C GLU A 242 5.54 -19.47 7.46
N ARG A 243 6.57 -20.31 7.57
CA ARG A 243 6.42 -21.70 8.03
C ARG A 243 5.99 -21.78 9.49
N VAL A 244 6.61 -20.96 10.35
CA VAL A 244 6.25 -20.90 11.78
C VAL A 244 4.79 -20.49 11.93
N VAL A 245 4.38 -19.45 11.20
CA VAL A 245 2.99 -18.98 11.19
C VAL A 245 2.05 -20.05 10.63
N ARG A 246 2.41 -20.68 9.50
CA ARG A 246 1.60 -21.74 8.89
C ARG A 246 1.41 -22.94 9.82
N GLN A 247 2.43 -23.30 10.60
CA GLN A 247 2.35 -24.39 11.55
C GLN A 247 1.46 -24.04 12.75
N ALA A 248 1.50 -22.79 13.22
CA ALA A 248 0.69 -22.33 14.33
C ALA A 248 -0.79 -22.10 13.94
N GLU A 249 -1.03 -21.57 12.73
CA GLU A 249 -2.34 -21.16 12.24
C GLU A 249 -2.64 -21.77 10.85
N PRO A 250 -2.80 -23.11 10.75
CA PRO A 250 -2.86 -23.82 9.47
C PRO A 250 -4.11 -23.53 8.63
N ASN A 251 -5.18 -23.05 9.24
CA ASN A 251 -6.46 -22.78 8.56
C ASN A 251 -6.61 -21.33 8.09
N LEU A 252 -5.73 -20.42 8.52
CA LEU A 252 -5.86 -19.00 8.15
C LEU A 252 -5.39 -18.77 6.71
N ILE A 253 -6.06 -17.84 6.05
CA ILE A 253 -5.66 -17.36 4.73
C ILE A 253 -4.92 -16.05 4.93
N PHE A 254 -3.65 -16.05 4.52
CA PHE A 254 -2.80 -14.86 4.57
C PHE A 254 -2.79 -14.16 3.22
N LYS A 255 -2.66 -12.83 3.24
CA LYS A 255 -2.51 -12.03 2.03
C LYS A 255 -1.37 -11.03 2.17
N GLY A 256 -0.55 -10.94 1.12
CA GLY A 256 0.64 -10.09 0.99
C GLY A 256 1.80 -10.53 1.88
N LYS A 257 2.89 -9.75 1.89
CA LYS A 257 4.14 -10.15 2.53
C LYS A 257 4.14 -9.94 4.05
N PRO A 258 4.96 -10.69 4.80
CA PRO A 258 5.20 -10.39 6.20
C PRO A 258 5.85 -9.01 6.36
N LYS A 259 5.36 -8.25 7.33
CA LYS A 259 5.79 -6.87 7.57
C LYS A 259 6.44 -6.74 8.93
N PHE A 260 7.59 -6.11 8.98
CA PHE A 260 8.34 -5.91 10.21
C PHE A 260 7.82 -4.71 10.99
N GLU A 261 7.47 -4.89 12.26
CA GLU A 261 7.07 -3.80 13.15
C GLU A 261 7.79 -3.90 14.50
N VAL A 262 8.05 -2.76 15.13
CA VAL A 262 8.71 -2.69 16.44
C VAL A 262 7.76 -2.08 17.46
N ASP A 263 7.79 -2.58 18.70
CA ASP A 263 7.07 -1.89 19.77
C ASP A 263 7.81 -0.62 20.23
N ASP A 264 7.16 0.18 21.07
CA ASP A 264 7.72 1.40 21.66
C ASP A 264 9.02 1.17 22.46
N LYS A 265 9.32 -0.07 22.86
CA LYS A 265 10.56 -0.47 23.54
C LYS A 265 11.63 -0.98 22.56
N GLY A 266 11.35 -0.96 21.26
CA GLY A 266 12.23 -1.43 20.19
C GLY A 266 12.18 -2.95 19.97
N LYS A 267 11.29 -3.68 20.64
CA LYS A 267 11.26 -5.14 20.48
C LYS A 267 10.73 -5.50 19.09
N PRO A 268 11.41 -6.38 18.34
CA PRO A 268 11.08 -6.69 16.95
C PRO A 268 9.99 -7.74 16.80
N TYR A 269 9.03 -7.46 15.93
CA TYR A 269 7.95 -8.36 15.54
C TYR A 269 7.80 -8.42 14.02
N TYR A 270 7.24 -9.52 13.53
CA TYR A 270 6.65 -9.55 12.19
C TYR A 270 5.15 -9.71 12.28
N THR A 271 4.45 -9.13 11.32
CA THR A 271 3.00 -9.14 11.20
C THR A 271 2.59 -9.73 9.87
N MET A 272 1.49 -10.48 9.86
CA MET A 272 0.88 -11.04 8.65
C MET A 272 -0.62 -10.84 8.69
N THR A 273 -1.17 -10.12 7.71
CA THR A 273 -2.61 -9.91 7.56
C THR A 273 -3.29 -11.23 7.22
N TYR A 274 -4.34 -11.57 7.95
CA TYR A 274 -5.19 -12.73 7.64
C TYR A 274 -6.64 -12.30 7.42
N GLY A 275 -7.37 -13.16 6.73
CA GLY A 275 -8.75 -12.90 6.39
C GLY A 275 -9.43 -14.10 5.76
N GLU A 276 -10.53 -13.81 5.06
CA GLU A 276 -11.35 -14.79 4.38
C GLU A 276 -11.52 -14.42 2.91
N PHE A 277 -11.75 -15.44 2.08
CA PHE A 277 -12.20 -15.19 0.72
C PHE A 277 -13.66 -14.73 0.74
N ILE A 278 -14.00 -13.74 -0.08
CA ILE A 278 -15.38 -13.22 -0.17
C ILE A 278 -16.32 -14.31 -0.70
N SER A 279 -15.87 -15.08 -1.69
CA SER A 279 -16.61 -16.23 -2.19
C SER A 279 -15.68 -17.24 -2.85
N GLY A 280 -15.86 -18.53 -2.50
CA GLY A 280 -14.97 -19.60 -2.95
C GLY A 280 -13.53 -19.31 -2.53
N ARG A 281 -12.65 -19.08 -3.51
CA ARG A 281 -11.27 -18.62 -3.30
C ARG A 281 -10.95 -17.34 -4.08
N SER A 282 -11.95 -16.47 -4.20
CA SER A 282 -11.86 -15.17 -4.86
C SER A 282 -12.33 -14.05 -3.93
N GLY A 283 -11.75 -12.87 -4.11
CA GLY A 283 -11.93 -11.77 -3.17
C GLY A 283 -11.07 -11.94 -1.92
N PHE A 284 -10.83 -10.89 -1.15
CA PHE A 284 -10.21 -11.03 0.17
C PHE A 284 -10.79 -9.97 1.10
N GLU A 285 -11.28 -10.42 2.25
CA GLU A 285 -11.80 -9.58 3.32
C GLU A 285 -10.94 -9.78 4.57
N VAL A 286 -10.50 -8.66 5.16
CA VAL A 286 -9.56 -8.68 6.29
C VAL A 286 -10.28 -8.96 7.59
N GLU A 287 -9.82 -9.98 8.32
CA GLU A 287 -10.34 -10.32 9.64
C GLU A 287 -9.38 -9.97 10.78
N GLY A 288 -8.08 -9.82 10.52
CA GLY A 288 -7.13 -9.50 11.57
C GLY A 288 -5.67 -9.62 11.15
N VAL A 289 -4.82 -9.75 12.16
CA VAL A 289 -3.36 -9.87 12.00
C VAL A 289 -2.80 -10.96 12.92
N VAL A 290 -1.83 -11.71 12.39
CA VAL A 290 -0.96 -12.58 13.19
C VAL A 290 0.33 -11.83 13.48
N VAL A 291 0.73 -11.78 14.74
CA VAL A 291 1.95 -11.14 15.22
C VAL A 291 2.91 -12.23 15.71
N VAL A 292 4.15 -12.17 15.26
CA VAL A 292 5.21 -13.11 15.61
C VAL A 292 6.35 -12.37 16.27
N ASP A 293 6.76 -12.84 17.45
CA ASP A 293 8.00 -12.39 18.07
C ASP A 293 9.21 -12.90 17.25
N ALA A 294 9.99 -11.98 16.67
CA ALA A 294 11.07 -12.33 15.76
C ALA A 294 12.20 -13.14 16.43
N GLN A 295 12.31 -13.08 17.76
CA GLN A 295 13.34 -13.79 18.52
C GLN A 295 12.87 -15.16 19.01
N THR A 296 11.64 -15.23 19.55
CA THR A 296 11.12 -16.44 20.20
C THR A 296 10.28 -17.32 19.27
N GLY A 297 9.71 -16.73 18.22
CA GLY A 297 8.77 -17.42 17.32
C GLY A 297 7.38 -17.60 17.92
N GLU A 298 7.08 -16.94 19.05
CA GLU A 298 5.74 -16.94 19.63
C GLU A 298 4.76 -16.28 18.66
N VAL A 299 3.71 -17.02 18.28
CA VAL A 299 2.68 -16.58 17.33
C VAL A 299 1.42 -16.19 18.11
N LYS A 300 0.91 -14.98 17.89
CA LYS A 300 -0.34 -14.48 18.47
C LYS A 300 -1.25 -13.95 17.39
N ARG A 301 -2.47 -14.47 17.34
CA ARG A 301 -3.54 -13.99 16.45
C ARG A 301 -4.38 -12.93 17.14
N TYR A 302 -4.66 -11.84 16.43
CA TYR A 302 -5.56 -10.80 16.88
C TYR A 302 -6.62 -10.52 15.81
N ASP A 303 -7.88 -10.57 16.21
CA ASP A 303 -8.97 -10.10 15.37
C ASP A 303 -8.84 -8.58 15.14
N LYS A 304 -9.47 -8.11 14.06
CA LYS A 304 -9.59 -6.71 13.70
C LYS A 304 -10.05 -5.86 14.89
N GLY A 305 -9.34 -4.76 15.14
CA GLY A 305 -9.59 -3.87 16.27
C GLY A 305 -9.03 -4.32 17.63
N LYS A 306 -8.53 -5.57 17.75
CA LYS A 306 -7.96 -6.11 19.01
C LYS A 306 -6.43 -6.16 19.02
N ALA A 307 -5.77 -5.86 17.91
CA ALA A 307 -4.31 -5.84 17.85
C ALA A 307 -3.71 -4.88 18.91
N PRO A 308 -2.48 -5.10 19.40
CA PRO A 308 -1.80 -4.13 20.26
C PRO A 308 -1.66 -2.76 19.59
N LYS A 309 -1.51 -1.68 20.39
CA LYS A 309 -1.44 -0.30 19.85
C LYS A 309 -0.25 -0.05 18.94
N PHE A 310 0.91 -0.65 19.23
CA PHE A 310 2.12 -0.52 18.41
C PHE A 310 2.01 -1.19 17.03
N ILE A 311 0.94 -1.99 16.81
CA ILE A 311 0.70 -2.59 15.49
C ILE A 311 -0.02 -1.57 14.61
N ASP A 312 0.73 -0.81 13.83
CA ASP A 312 0.19 0.29 13.02
C ASP A 312 -0.66 -0.22 11.87
N GLY A 313 -0.19 -1.25 11.16
CA GLY A 313 -0.95 -1.84 10.07
C GLY A 313 -1.37 -3.28 10.36
N VAL A 314 -2.64 -3.47 10.68
CA VAL A 314 -3.29 -4.79 10.61
C VAL A 314 -3.36 -5.26 9.15
N LEU A 315 -3.55 -4.32 8.23
CA LEU A 315 -3.51 -4.50 6.79
C LEU A 315 -2.11 -4.16 6.26
N ASN A 316 -1.71 -4.86 5.20
CA ASN A 316 -0.58 -4.48 4.37
C ASN A 316 -1.01 -3.68 3.13
N HIS A 317 -0.01 -3.12 2.45
CA HIS A 317 -0.20 -2.23 1.31
C HIS A 317 -0.81 -2.96 0.10
N GLU A 318 -0.48 -4.24 -0.12
CA GLU A 318 -1.06 -5.08 -1.17
C GLU A 318 -2.57 -5.31 -0.95
N THR A 319 -2.97 -5.50 0.31
CA THR A 319 -4.40 -5.61 0.66
C THR A 319 -5.11 -4.26 0.51
N ALA A 320 -4.49 -3.15 0.91
CA ALA A 320 -5.06 -1.83 0.69
C ALA A 320 -5.23 -1.51 -0.81
N SER A 321 -4.23 -1.81 -1.63
CA SER A 321 -4.31 -1.70 -3.10
C SER A 321 -5.45 -2.54 -3.68
N THR A 322 -5.65 -3.76 -3.17
CA THR A 322 -6.79 -4.60 -3.53
C THR A 322 -8.12 -3.92 -3.19
N LEU A 323 -8.27 -3.38 -1.97
CA LEU A 323 -9.51 -2.73 -1.54
C LEU A 323 -9.83 -1.50 -2.41
N ASN A 324 -8.81 -0.72 -2.79
CA ASN A 324 -8.97 0.38 -3.74
C ASN A 324 -9.43 -0.11 -5.11
N THR A 325 -8.88 -1.22 -5.61
CA THR A 325 -9.34 -1.87 -6.84
C THR A 325 -10.80 -2.30 -6.71
N TYR A 326 -11.20 -2.90 -5.58
CA TYR A 326 -12.57 -3.34 -5.35
C TYR A 326 -13.55 -2.18 -5.35
N PHE A 327 -13.20 -1.09 -4.67
CA PHE A 327 -13.99 0.12 -4.61
C PHE A 327 -14.10 0.83 -5.98
N GLY A 328 -13.02 0.89 -6.73
CA GLY A 328 -12.98 1.66 -7.97
C GLY A 328 -13.51 0.90 -9.19
N LYS A 329 -12.92 -0.28 -9.45
CA LYS A 329 -13.08 -1.03 -10.71
C LYS A 329 -14.39 -1.81 -10.79
N TYR A 330 -14.88 -2.30 -9.64
CA TYR A 330 -16.02 -3.24 -9.61
C TYR A 330 -17.36 -2.60 -9.28
N ILE A 331 -17.43 -1.26 -9.27
CA ILE A 331 -18.69 -0.54 -9.15
C ILE A 331 -19.66 -0.96 -10.25
N HIS A 332 -20.92 -1.20 -9.89
CA HIS A 332 -22.00 -1.73 -10.75
C HIS A 332 -21.72 -3.11 -11.37
N GLY A 333 -20.74 -3.85 -10.84
CA GLY A 333 -20.48 -5.24 -11.19
C GLY A 333 -19.82 -5.47 -12.56
N PHE A 334 -19.78 -6.74 -12.96
CA PHE A 334 -18.96 -7.21 -14.09
C PHE A 334 -19.27 -6.51 -15.43
N TRP A 335 -20.54 -6.44 -15.81
CA TRP A 335 -20.94 -5.87 -17.10
C TRP A 335 -20.53 -4.39 -17.20
N ASN A 336 -20.57 -3.67 -16.07
CA ASN A 336 -20.07 -2.31 -16.01
C ASN A 336 -18.55 -2.27 -16.17
N THR A 337 -17.80 -3.06 -15.40
CA THR A 337 -16.33 -3.15 -15.51
C THR A 337 -15.86 -3.42 -16.94
N LYS A 338 -16.59 -4.26 -17.69
CA LYS A 338 -16.16 -4.71 -19.03
C LYS A 338 -16.65 -3.83 -20.18
N PHE A 339 -17.85 -3.27 -20.10
CA PHE A 339 -18.49 -2.63 -21.25
C PHE A 339 -18.85 -1.17 -21.01
N SER A 340 -19.62 -0.88 -19.96
CA SER A 340 -20.21 0.46 -19.77
C SER A 340 -19.28 1.44 -19.06
N GLN A 341 -18.45 0.96 -18.15
CA GLN A 341 -17.49 1.73 -17.34
C GLN A 341 -18.09 2.96 -16.64
N THR A 342 -19.40 2.91 -16.35
CA THR A 342 -20.14 3.97 -15.66
C THR A 342 -19.64 4.12 -14.23
N ASP A 343 -19.33 5.34 -13.81
CA ASP A 343 -18.77 5.69 -12.49
C ASP A 343 -17.49 4.94 -12.10
N MET A 344 -16.90 4.22 -13.05
CA MET A 344 -15.69 3.44 -12.83
C MET A 344 -14.52 4.40 -12.64
N LYS A 345 -13.72 4.11 -11.63
CA LYS A 345 -12.54 4.88 -11.26
C LYS A 345 -11.41 3.92 -10.98
N ILE A 346 -10.24 4.19 -11.51
CA ILE A 346 -9.10 3.28 -11.42
C ILE A 346 -8.09 3.89 -10.45
N PRO A 347 -7.70 3.16 -9.39
CA PRO A 347 -6.62 3.64 -8.51
C PRO A 347 -5.34 3.77 -9.33
N THR A 348 -4.53 4.75 -8.96
CA THR A 348 -3.32 5.07 -9.71
C THR A 348 -2.17 4.17 -9.25
N GLU A 349 -1.18 3.96 -10.12
CA GLU A 349 -0.13 2.95 -9.92
C GLU A 349 1.23 3.56 -9.51
N TRP A 350 1.30 4.87 -9.27
CA TRP A 350 2.54 5.59 -8.88
C TRP A 350 2.78 5.64 -7.37
N GLY A 351 1.94 4.97 -6.57
CA GLY A 351 2.19 4.85 -5.14
C GLY A 351 3.52 4.14 -4.86
N THR A 352 4.16 4.49 -3.75
CA THR A 352 5.50 3.96 -3.41
C THR A 352 5.55 2.45 -3.16
N LYS A 353 4.41 1.80 -2.90
CA LYS A 353 4.28 0.37 -2.65
C LYS A 353 2.98 -0.18 -3.25
N GLU A 354 3.09 -0.98 -4.31
CA GLU A 354 1.95 -1.61 -5.01
C GLU A 354 0.78 -0.65 -5.29
N GLY A 355 1.08 0.54 -5.81
CA GLY A 355 0.09 1.56 -6.18
C GLY A 355 -0.46 2.40 -5.01
N VAL A 356 -0.03 2.15 -3.77
CA VAL A 356 -0.37 2.99 -2.62
C VAL A 356 0.86 3.63 -1.97
N THR A 357 0.67 4.78 -1.34
CA THR A 357 1.68 5.47 -0.55
C THR A 357 1.26 5.50 0.92
N PRO A 358 2.05 4.94 1.84
CA PRO A 358 1.79 5.02 3.27
C PRO A 358 2.00 6.47 3.76
N ILE A 359 1.03 6.99 4.49
CA ILE A 359 1.05 8.34 5.06
C ILE A 359 0.50 8.31 6.49
N PHE A 360 0.82 9.32 7.28
CA PHE A 360 0.30 9.45 8.64
C PHE A 360 -0.70 10.59 8.74
N GLY A 361 -1.84 10.31 9.39
CA GLY A 361 -2.76 11.34 9.83
C GLY A 361 -2.18 12.16 10.99
N LYS A 362 -2.85 13.26 11.34
CA LYS A 362 -2.46 14.11 12.48
C LYS A 362 -2.50 13.38 13.83
N ASP A 363 -3.37 12.39 13.93
CA ASP A 363 -3.53 11.51 15.08
C ASP A 363 -2.47 10.39 15.13
N GLY A 364 -1.56 10.35 14.16
CA GLY A 364 -0.55 9.31 14.02
C GLY A 364 -1.09 8.00 13.43
N THR A 365 -2.34 7.97 12.97
CA THR A 365 -2.88 6.80 12.29
C THR A 365 -2.23 6.61 10.92
N LEU A 366 -1.75 5.39 10.65
CA LEU A 366 -1.23 5.01 9.35
C LEU A 366 -2.38 4.82 8.34
N TYR A 367 -2.29 5.52 7.22
CA TYR A 367 -3.19 5.38 6.08
C TYR A 367 -2.42 4.95 4.83
N TYR A 368 -3.08 4.19 3.96
CA TYR A 368 -2.61 3.94 2.60
C TYR A 368 -3.34 4.87 1.63
N PHE A 369 -2.59 5.80 1.05
CA PHE A 369 -3.05 6.81 0.10
C PHE A 369 -2.95 6.31 -1.35
N THR A 370 -3.97 6.60 -2.15
CA THR A 370 -3.90 6.57 -3.62
C THR A 370 -4.95 7.53 -4.19
N ASP A 371 -4.66 8.16 -5.32
CA ASP A 371 -5.64 8.90 -6.11
C ASP A 371 -6.31 8.00 -7.17
N PHE A 372 -7.40 8.49 -7.74
CA PHE A 372 -8.17 7.76 -8.74
C PHE A 372 -8.29 8.56 -10.02
N THR A 373 -8.10 7.89 -11.15
CA THR A 373 -8.30 8.46 -12.48
C THR A 373 -9.44 7.77 -13.23
N SER A 374 -9.81 8.35 -14.37
CA SER A 374 -10.75 7.76 -15.32
C SER A 374 -10.14 6.53 -16.00
N PRO A 375 -10.93 5.49 -16.30
CA PRO A 375 -10.47 4.36 -17.10
C PRO A 375 -10.22 4.72 -18.58
N LYS A 376 -10.63 5.91 -19.02
CA LYS A 376 -10.42 6.39 -20.37
C LYS A 376 -9.00 6.93 -20.53
N GLU A 377 -8.28 6.41 -21.53
CA GLU A 377 -6.94 6.88 -21.87
C GLU A 377 -6.92 8.38 -22.19
N GLY A 378 -5.86 9.08 -21.73
CA GLY A 378 -5.62 10.51 -21.99
C GLY A 378 -6.46 11.47 -21.12
N VAL A 379 -6.94 11.02 -19.96
CA VAL A 379 -7.58 11.89 -18.95
C VAL A 379 -6.63 12.08 -17.78
N ASP A 380 -5.94 13.21 -17.76
CA ASP A 380 -4.92 13.56 -16.74
C ASP A 380 -5.54 14.33 -15.55
N SER A 381 -6.70 13.87 -15.08
CA SER A 381 -7.42 14.52 -13.98
C SER A 381 -7.88 13.49 -12.96
N ALA A 382 -7.57 13.76 -11.70
CA ALA A 382 -8.05 12.95 -10.60
C ALA A 382 -9.57 13.14 -10.40
N LEU A 383 -10.26 12.01 -10.24
CA LEU A 383 -11.68 11.95 -9.88
C LEU A 383 -11.88 12.08 -8.36
N GLY A 384 -10.82 11.86 -7.59
CA GLY A 384 -10.79 11.89 -6.14
C GLY A 384 -9.59 11.12 -5.61
N TYR A 385 -9.45 11.03 -4.30
CA TYR A 385 -8.42 10.19 -3.67
C TYR A 385 -8.97 9.43 -2.47
N SER A 386 -8.27 8.37 -2.06
CA SER A 386 -8.63 7.58 -0.90
C SER A 386 -7.54 7.54 0.16
N LEU A 387 -7.97 7.36 1.39
CA LEU A 387 -7.15 6.97 2.53
C LEU A 387 -7.76 5.70 3.13
N ILE A 388 -7.04 4.58 3.06
CA ILE A 388 -7.43 3.35 3.75
C ILE A 388 -6.72 3.32 5.09
N ASP A 389 -7.49 3.29 6.17
CA ASP A 389 -6.97 3.09 7.53
C ASP A 389 -6.27 1.72 7.62
N ALA A 390 -4.97 1.71 7.89
CA ALA A 390 -4.16 0.49 7.89
C ALA A 390 -4.55 -0.50 9.01
N ARG A 391 -5.32 -0.06 10.01
CA ARG A 391 -5.73 -0.86 11.15
C ARG A 391 -7.17 -1.37 11.02
N THR A 392 -8.07 -0.53 10.50
CA THR A 392 -9.50 -0.86 10.35
C THR A 392 -9.88 -1.26 8.92
N GLY A 393 -9.02 -1.04 7.93
CA GLY A 393 -9.30 -1.31 6.52
C GLY A 393 -10.46 -0.50 5.95
N LYS A 394 -10.91 0.53 6.68
CA LYS A 394 -11.99 1.42 6.25
C LYS A 394 -11.44 2.40 5.21
N LEU A 395 -12.12 2.47 4.07
CA LEU A 395 -11.76 3.36 2.97
C LEU A 395 -12.48 4.70 3.14
N TYR A 396 -11.71 5.77 3.27
CA TYR A 396 -12.22 7.13 3.21
C TYR A 396 -11.98 7.69 1.81
N TYR A 397 -13.04 7.97 1.06
CA TYR A 397 -12.95 8.51 -0.29
C TYR A 397 -13.27 10.01 -0.29
N TYR A 398 -12.36 10.80 -0.84
CA TYR A 398 -12.47 12.25 -0.94
C TYR A 398 -12.75 12.65 -2.38
N ASN A 399 -13.97 13.13 -2.61
CA ASN A 399 -14.49 13.46 -3.95
C ASN A 399 -15.36 14.73 -3.94
N GLY A 400 -15.16 15.62 -2.96
CA GLY A 400 -15.87 16.90 -2.88
C GLY A 400 -15.56 17.81 -4.07
N LYS A 401 -16.33 18.91 -4.19
CA LYS A 401 -16.21 19.86 -5.32
C LYS A 401 -14.79 20.40 -5.52
N GLU A 402 -14.05 20.65 -4.43
CA GLU A 402 -12.66 21.15 -4.48
C GLU A 402 -11.65 20.10 -4.94
N VAL A 403 -12.00 18.80 -4.89
CA VAL A 403 -11.12 17.66 -5.22
C VAL A 403 -11.45 17.06 -6.59
N LYS A 404 -12.64 17.33 -7.15
CA LYS A 404 -13.00 16.84 -8.49
C LYS A 404 -12.25 17.59 -9.58
N GLY A 405 -11.63 16.86 -10.51
CA GLY A 405 -10.98 17.44 -11.68
C GLY A 405 -9.69 18.17 -11.36
N ILE A 406 -9.06 17.83 -10.24
CA ILE A 406 -7.73 18.32 -9.89
C ILE A 406 -6.66 17.54 -10.67
N MET A 407 -5.45 18.08 -10.75
CA MET A 407 -4.31 17.35 -11.28
C MET A 407 -4.06 16.09 -10.44
N ASP A 408 -3.64 15.01 -11.10
CA ASP A 408 -3.24 13.77 -10.43
C ASP A 408 -1.77 13.82 -9.98
N GLY A 409 -1.33 12.78 -9.26
CA GLY A 409 0.04 12.71 -8.73
C GLY A 409 1.13 12.70 -9.83
N SER A 410 0.83 12.20 -11.02
CA SER A 410 1.77 12.18 -12.15
C SER A 410 1.99 13.59 -12.72
N ALA A 411 0.90 14.34 -12.92
CA ALA A 411 0.95 15.74 -13.34
C ALA A 411 1.65 16.61 -12.29
N ALA A 412 1.44 16.36 -11.00
CA ALA A 412 2.16 17.06 -9.92
C ALA A 412 3.67 16.80 -9.96
N SER A 413 4.09 15.57 -10.25
CA SER A 413 5.51 15.24 -10.43
C SER A 413 6.11 15.89 -11.68
N GLU A 414 5.35 15.95 -12.78
CA GLU A 414 5.78 16.63 -14.00
C GLU A 414 5.99 18.14 -13.81
N VAL A 415 5.17 18.80 -12.98
CA VAL A 415 5.38 20.21 -12.61
C VAL A 415 6.74 20.42 -11.96
N VAL A 416 7.16 19.49 -11.08
CA VAL A 416 8.48 19.52 -10.44
C VAL A 416 9.58 19.29 -11.47
N ASP A 417 9.49 18.23 -12.27
CA ASP A 417 10.50 17.88 -13.28
C ASP A 417 10.74 19.02 -14.27
N ASN A 418 9.68 19.70 -14.71
CA ASN A 418 9.77 20.85 -15.59
C ASN A 418 10.39 22.08 -14.89
N SER A 419 10.11 22.26 -13.60
CA SER A 419 10.68 23.37 -12.79
C SER A 419 12.18 23.21 -12.53
N PHE A 420 12.68 21.97 -12.45
CA PHE A 420 14.09 21.64 -12.17
C PHE A 420 14.79 20.93 -13.33
N LYS A 421 14.35 21.20 -14.56
CA LYS A 421 14.86 20.55 -15.77
C LYS A 421 16.36 20.77 -16.00
N ARG A 422 16.89 21.91 -15.55
CA ARG A 422 18.33 22.25 -15.68
C ARG A 422 19.18 21.44 -14.69
N GLU A 423 18.68 21.29 -13.47
CA GLU A 423 19.32 20.58 -12.36
C GLU A 423 19.20 19.06 -12.51
N LYS A 424 18.27 18.58 -13.34
CA LYS A 424 17.88 17.17 -13.47
C LYS A 424 17.41 16.61 -12.14
N TRP A 425 16.57 17.38 -11.45
CA TRP A 425 15.88 16.89 -10.27
C TRP A 425 14.48 16.44 -10.63
N HIS A 426 13.97 15.52 -9.83
CA HIS A 426 12.72 14.82 -10.10
C HIS A 426 11.77 14.90 -8.92
N GLY A 427 10.49 15.12 -9.21
CA GLY A 427 9.41 14.93 -8.24
C GLY A 427 9.22 13.45 -7.95
N THR A 428 9.06 13.10 -6.68
CA THR A 428 8.80 11.71 -6.28
C THR A 428 7.82 11.67 -5.13
N MET A 429 7.14 10.53 -4.93
CA MET A 429 6.17 10.33 -3.83
C MET A 429 5.18 11.51 -3.70
N PRO A 430 4.44 11.88 -4.76
CA PRO A 430 3.43 12.93 -4.66
C PRO A 430 2.32 12.47 -3.72
N VAL A 431 2.03 13.27 -2.69
CA VAL A 431 0.93 13.00 -1.75
C VAL A 431 0.05 14.24 -1.63
N ILE A 432 -1.26 14.05 -1.69
CA ILE A 432 -2.21 15.15 -1.53
C ILE A 432 -2.59 15.34 -0.05
N TYR A 433 -2.54 16.58 0.41
CA TYR A 433 -3.05 17.01 1.71
C TYR A 433 -3.98 18.19 1.53
N ASN A 434 -4.87 18.43 2.50
CA ASN A 434 -5.61 19.69 2.57
C ASN A 434 -4.73 20.78 3.18
N VAL A 435 -3.87 21.44 2.42
CA VAL A 435 -2.96 22.46 2.95
C VAL A 435 -3.67 23.81 3.01
N TYR A 436 -3.81 24.40 4.20
CA TYR A 436 -4.52 25.66 4.44
C TYR A 436 -5.95 25.73 3.87
N GLY A 437 -6.68 24.61 3.86
CA GLY A 437 -8.04 24.56 3.33
C GLY A 437 -8.12 24.31 1.82
N LYS A 438 -6.98 24.07 1.15
CA LYS A 438 -6.89 23.77 -0.28
C LYS A 438 -6.22 22.41 -0.55
N PRO A 439 -6.85 21.52 -1.35
CA PRO A 439 -6.19 20.29 -1.81
C PRO A 439 -4.89 20.62 -2.53
N SER A 440 -3.79 20.12 -2.01
CA SER A 440 -2.45 20.46 -2.47
C SER A 440 -1.55 19.24 -2.47
N TRP A 441 -0.78 19.09 -3.53
CA TRP A 441 0.25 18.07 -3.65
C TRP A 441 1.50 18.53 -2.94
N ILE A 442 2.01 17.70 -2.01
CA ILE A 442 3.32 17.84 -1.43
C ILE A 442 4.23 16.84 -2.14
N VAL A 443 5.24 17.36 -2.83
CA VAL A 443 6.12 16.58 -3.70
C VAL A 443 7.57 16.82 -3.28
N PRO A 444 8.22 15.82 -2.65
CA PRO A 444 9.66 15.79 -2.48
C PRO A 444 10.40 15.86 -3.81
N VAL A 445 11.45 16.69 -3.86
CA VAL A 445 12.31 16.86 -5.03
C VAL A 445 13.65 16.19 -4.76
N ILE A 446 14.00 15.19 -5.58
CA ILE A 446 15.24 14.41 -5.44
C ILE A 446 16.18 14.62 -6.62
N ASP A 447 17.48 14.46 -6.40
CA ASP A 447 18.44 14.30 -7.50
C ASP A 447 18.51 12.85 -8.01
N ASP A 448 19.27 12.61 -9.08
CA ASP A 448 19.53 11.28 -9.65
C ASP A 448 20.05 10.26 -8.60
N GLY A 449 20.81 10.76 -7.62
CA GLY A 449 21.34 9.99 -6.50
C GLY A 449 20.31 9.63 -5.43
N GLY A 450 19.09 10.17 -5.52
CA GLY A 450 18.03 9.97 -4.53
C GLY A 450 18.21 10.79 -3.26
N LEU A 451 19.00 11.86 -3.28
CA LEU A 451 19.06 12.84 -2.19
C LEU A 451 17.95 13.87 -2.35
N VAL A 452 17.23 14.15 -1.27
CA VAL A 452 16.24 15.24 -1.26
C VAL A 452 16.98 16.57 -1.35
N ARG A 453 16.56 17.40 -2.32
CA ARG A 453 17.15 18.73 -2.60
C ARG A 453 16.19 19.86 -2.25
N ALA A 454 14.88 19.61 -2.37
CA ALA A 454 13.84 20.57 -2.08
C ALA A 454 12.50 19.86 -1.81
N HIS A 455 11.52 20.63 -1.38
CA HIS A 455 10.13 20.24 -1.27
C HIS A 455 9.28 21.22 -2.05
N THR A 456 8.34 20.72 -2.84
CA THR A 456 7.43 21.56 -3.62
C THR A 456 5.98 21.29 -3.20
N VAL A 457 5.23 22.37 -2.96
CA VAL A 457 3.80 22.31 -2.65
C VAL A 457 3.03 22.94 -3.80
N ILE A 458 2.10 22.21 -4.38
CA ILE A 458 1.38 22.58 -5.62
C ILE A 458 -0.12 22.58 -5.33
N TYR A 459 -0.81 23.66 -5.68
CA TYR A 459 -2.27 23.69 -5.60
C TYR A 459 -2.87 22.72 -6.63
N ALA A 460 -3.65 21.74 -6.17
CA ALA A 460 -4.10 20.65 -7.04
C ALA A 460 -5.06 21.11 -8.15
N SER A 461 -5.76 22.23 -7.98
CA SER A 461 -6.63 22.78 -9.04
C SER A 461 -5.92 23.71 -10.03
N ASN A 462 -4.67 24.13 -9.75
CA ASN A 462 -3.93 25.03 -10.62
C ASN A 462 -2.41 24.86 -10.47
N ALA A 463 -1.80 24.15 -11.42
CA ALA A 463 -0.35 23.87 -11.48
C ALA A 463 0.54 25.11 -11.50
N LYS A 464 0.00 26.30 -11.84
CA LYS A 464 0.78 27.55 -11.81
C LYS A 464 0.94 28.10 -10.39
N ILE A 465 0.15 27.65 -9.43
CA ILE A 465 0.22 28.07 -8.04
C ILE A 465 0.96 26.97 -7.27
N PHE A 466 2.28 27.14 -7.18
CA PHE A 466 3.15 26.27 -6.40
C PHE A 466 4.25 27.08 -5.73
N ALA A 467 4.87 26.48 -4.72
CA ALA A 467 6.05 27.05 -4.09
C ALA A 467 7.03 25.93 -3.71
N THR A 468 8.30 26.30 -3.62
CA THR A 468 9.39 25.40 -3.26
C THR A 468 10.10 25.96 -2.02
N GLY A 469 10.59 25.06 -1.16
CA GLY A 469 11.53 25.38 -0.08
C GLY A 469 12.61 24.30 0.03
N SER A 470 13.71 24.64 0.68
CA SER A 470 14.78 23.68 1.01
C SER A 470 14.29 22.66 2.04
N THR A 471 13.47 23.12 2.99
CA THR A 471 12.77 22.28 3.96
C THR A 471 11.27 22.23 3.66
N GLN A 472 10.60 21.20 4.18
CA GLN A 472 9.16 21.06 4.04
C GLN A 472 8.39 22.22 4.68
N LYS A 473 8.85 22.68 5.86
CA LYS A 473 8.26 23.84 6.55
C LYS A 473 8.36 25.11 5.71
N GLU A 474 9.55 25.38 5.17
CA GLU A 474 9.78 26.53 4.28
C GLU A 474 8.90 26.45 3.02
N ALA A 475 8.74 25.26 2.42
CA ALA A 475 7.89 25.07 1.26
C ALA A 475 6.41 25.39 1.57
N LEU A 476 5.91 24.96 2.75
CA LEU A 476 4.56 25.26 3.23
C LEU A 476 4.37 26.75 3.53
N GLU A 477 5.37 27.43 4.11
CA GLU A 477 5.33 28.88 4.35
C GLU A 477 5.34 29.67 3.03
N ASN A 478 6.22 29.33 2.10
CA ASN A 478 6.27 29.95 0.77
C ASN A 478 4.97 29.72 -0.01
N TYR A 479 4.36 28.54 0.13
CA TYR A 479 3.09 28.20 -0.49
C TYR A 479 1.92 29.02 0.05
N LYS A 480 1.90 29.29 1.36
CA LYS A 480 0.91 30.20 2.01
C LYS A 480 0.91 31.58 1.35
N ASN A 481 2.10 32.10 1.05
CA ASN A 481 2.29 33.38 0.37
C ASN A 481 1.82 33.31 -1.10
N ALA A 482 2.17 32.24 -1.82
CA ALA A 482 1.74 32.01 -3.20
C ALA A 482 0.20 31.94 -3.32
N LEU A 483 -0.47 31.24 -2.40
CA LEU A 483 -1.92 31.20 -2.31
C LEU A 483 -2.52 32.58 -2.10
N SER A 484 -1.99 33.36 -1.15
CA SER A 484 -2.47 34.71 -0.83
C SER A 484 -2.31 35.69 -1.99
N GLY A 485 -1.19 35.62 -2.72
CA GLY A 485 -0.91 36.47 -3.89
C GLY A 485 -1.78 36.16 -5.11
N SER A 486 -2.28 34.93 -5.24
CA SER A 486 -2.99 34.45 -6.44
C SER A 486 -4.35 35.14 -6.71
N GLY A 487 -4.93 35.80 -5.69
CA GLY A 487 -6.22 36.50 -5.78
C GLY A 487 -7.44 35.59 -5.55
N ASP A 488 -7.24 34.27 -5.43
CA ASP A 488 -8.27 33.38 -4.88
C ASP A 488 -8.55 33.78 -3.43
N SER A 489 -9.80 33.65 -3.01
CA SER A 489 -10.24 34.04 -1.66
C SER A 489 -9.63 33.08 -0.62
N PHE A 490 -8.36 33.27 -0.28
CA PHE A 490 -7.62 32.51 0.71
C PHE A 490 -8.27 32.72 2.08
N ARG A 491 -8.83 31.63 2.63
CA ARG A 491 -9.29 31.52 4.01
C ARG A 491 -8.35 30.54 4.71
N PRO A 492 -7.26 31.00 5.35
CA PRO A 492 -6.44 30.13 6.18
C PRO A 492 -7.34 29.45 7.21
N THR A 493 -7.30 28.12 7.22
CA THR A 493 -8.08 27.24 8.09
C THR A 493 -7.45 27.03 9.45
N SER A 494 -6.36 27.74 9.79
CA SER A 494 -6.05 27.92 11.20
C SER A 494 -7.25 28.57 11.87
N SER A 495 -7.55 28.17 13.10
CA SER A 495 -8.74 28.49 13.89
C SER A 495 -8.95 29.98 14.21
N GLY A 496 -8.36 30.88 13.41
CA GLY A 496 -8.45 32.30 13.57
C GLY A 496 -9.86 32.80 13.33
N LYS A 497 -10.31 33.71 14.19
CA LYS A 497 -11.57 34.40 14.00
C LYS A 497 -11.36 35.51 12.99
N GLU A 498 -12.36 35.74 12.14
CA GLU A 498 -12.37 36.92 11.27
C GLU A 498 -12.42 38.16 12.18
N ALA A 499 -11.43 39.04 12.03
CA ALA A 499 -11.27 40.24 12.82
C ALA A 499 -11.23 41.45 11.88
N GLN A 500 -11.83 42.55 12.34
CA GLN A 500 -11.72 43.85 11.69
C GLN A 500 -10.80 44.74 12.50
N LYS A 501 -9.97 45.50 11.80
CA LYS A 501 -9.09 46.50 12.39
C LYS A 501 -9.11 47.76 11.56
N GLU A 502 -9.24 48.87 12.25
CA GLU A 502 -9.00 50.21 11.72
C GLU A 502 -7.73 50.76 12.37
N GLY A 503 -6.93 51.46 11.59
CA GLY A 503 -5.72 52.09 12.11
C GLY A 503 -5.00 52.92 11.08
N VAL A 504 -4.00 53.66 11.56
CA VAL A 504 -3.13 54.50 10.74
C VAL A 504 -1.87 53.72 10.40
N VAL A 505 -1.46 53.77 9.12
CA VAL A 505 -0.25 53.10 8.65
C VAL A 505 0.99 53.75 9.26
N GLN A 506 1.72 53.00 10.09
CA GLN A 506 3.01 53.41 10.64
C GLN A 506 4.16 53.12 9.67
N ARG A 507 4.12 51.95 9.00
CA ARG A 507 5.11 51.54 8.00
C ARG A 507 4.43 50.81 6.86
N VAL A 508 4.94 51.05 5.65
CA VAL A 508 4.55 50.31 4.45
C VAL A 508 5.80 49.76 3.77
N TYR A 509 5.75 48.50 3.36
CA TYR A 509 6.78 47.86 2.54
C TYR A 509 6.10 47.16 1.36
N LYS A 510 6.69 47.24 0.17
CA LYS A 510 6.10 46.74 -1.07
C LYS A 510 7.08 45.76 -1.66
N GLU A 511 6.68 44.50 -1.75
CA GLU A 511 7.52 43.44 -2.29
C GLU A 511 6.87 42.89 -3.56
N LYS A 512 7.70 42.71 -4.59
CA LYS A 512 7.30 42.00 -5.79
C LYS A 512 7.65 40.52 -5.60
N SER A 513 6.63 39.66 -5.57
CA SER A 513 6.75 38.21 -5.51
C SER A 513 6.21 37.62 -6.81
N GLY A 514 7.12 37.27 -7.73
CA GLY A 514 6.78 36.86 -9.11
C GLY A 514 6.10 37.98 -9.90
N GLU A 515 4.89 37.72 -10.42
CA GLU A 515 4.04 38.72 -11.08
C GLU A 515 3.14 39.50 -10.11
N ASN A 516 3.09 39.11 -8.83
CA ASN A 516 2.24 39.76 -7.84
C ASN A 516 3.04 40.77 -7.01
N THR A 517 2.35 41.80 -6.53
CA THR A 517 2.87 42.73 -5.53
C THR A 517 2.11 42.51 -4.22
N ILE A 518 2.84 42.30 -3.12
CA ILE A 518 2.28 42.24 -1.78
C ILE A 518 2.67 43.53 -1.07
N VAL A 519 1.67 44.21 -0.51
CA VAL A 519 1.86 45.41 0.31
C VAL A 519 1.78 45.00 1.77
N TYR A 520 2.90 45.11 2.48
CA TYR A 520 3.01 44.88 3.91
C TYR A 520 2.76 46.18 4.65
N VAL A 521 1.84 46.16 5.60
CA VAL A 521 1.46 47.32 6.41
C VAL A 521 1.61 47.00 7.88
N LEU A 522 2.27 47.89 8.62
CA LEU A 522 2.28 47.91 10.08
C LEU A 522 1.46 49.12 10.54
N LEU A 523 0.48 48.89 11.41
CA LEU A 523 -0.37 49.95 11.96
C LEU A 523 0.24 50.52 13.26
N GLU A 524 -0.12 51.75 13.59
CA GLU A 524 0.25 52.34 14.89
C GLU A 524 -0.29 51.51 16.06
N ASN A 525 0.56 51.34 17.09
CA ASN A 525 0.25 50.53 18.28
C ASN A 525 -0.10 49.06 18.00
N GLU A 526 0.31 48.55 16.84
CA GLU A 526 0.11 47.16 16.46
C GLU A 526 1.46 46.48 16.21
N GLN A 527 1.60 45.24 16.67
CA GLN A 527 2.82 44.45 16.45
C GLN A 527 2.69 43.52 15.24
N LYS A 528 1.45 43.31 14.78
CA LYS A 528 1.11 42.43 13.67
C LYS A 528 1.32 43.14 12.32
N VAL A 529 1.95 42.44 11.38
CA VAL A 529 2.14 42.89 9.99
C VAL A 529 0.99 42.37 9.13
N PHE A 530 0.35 43.26 8.39
CA PHE A 530 -0.76 42.93 7.50
C PHE A 530 -0.29 42.84 6.05
N MET A 531 -0.58 41.72 5.40
CA MET A 531 -0.23 41.47 4.00
C MET A 531 -1.45 41.71 3.10
N ILE A 532 -1.35 42.69 2.21
CA ILE A 532 -2.43 43.06 1.30
C ILE A 532 -2.03 42.68 -0.13
N PRO A 533 -2.71 41.70 -0.76
CA PRO A 533 -2.43 41.34 -2.15
C PRO A 533 -2.89 42.43 -3.11
N ALA A 534 -1.94 43.10 -3.79
CA ALA A 534 -2.27 44.19 -4.72
C ALA A 534 -3.12 43.72 -5.92
N LYS A 535 -3.04 42.44 -6.28
CA LYS A 535 -3.87 41.85 -7.34
C LYS A 535 -5.36 41.92 -7.01
N LYS A 536 -5.73 41.72 -5.75
CA LYS A 536 -7.12 41.80 -5.27
C LYS A 536 -7.50 43.23 -4.88
N PHE A 537 -6.53 43.99 -4.37
CA PHE A 537 -6.71 45.38 -3.95
C PHE A 537 -5.69 46.28 -4.67
N PRO A 538 -5.93 46.66 -5.94
CA PRO A 538 -4.96 47.44 -6.72
C PRO A 538 -4.55 48.75 -6.04
N TYR A 539 -5.50 49.38 -5.33
CA TYR A 539 -5.25 50.63 -4.63
C TYR A 539 -4.33 50.50 -3.41
N ALA A 540 -4.12 49.28 -2.90
CA ALA A 540 -3.18 49.06 -1.80
C ALA A 540 -1.75 49.48 -2.17
N MET A 541 -1.36 49.42 -3.45
CA MET A 541 -0.03 49.85 -3.92
C MET A 541 0.23 51.35 -3.70
N PHE A 542 -0.82 52.15 -3.58
CA PHE A 542 -0.72 53.59 -3.33
C PHE A 542 -0.84 53.96 -1.85
N THR A 543 -0.92 52.97 -0.96
CA THR A 543 -0.92 53.21 0.48
C THR A 543 0.42 53.82 0.91
N GLU A 544 0.36 54.86 1.72
CA GLU A 544 1.49 55.57 2.30
C GLU A 544 1.45 55.58 3.83
N VAL A 545 2.57 55.98 4.44
CA VAL A 545 2.65 56.19 5.89
C VAL A 545 1.75 57.36 6.28
N GLY A 546 0.91 57.16 7.30
CA GLY A 546 -0.09 58.13 7.74
C GLY A 546 -1.50 57.89 7.19
N ASP A 547 -1.68 56.96 6.25
CA ASP A 547 -3.01 56.65 5.71
C ASP A 547 -3.89 55.92 6.74
N PRO A 548 -5.15 56.36 6.94
CA PRO A 548 -6.14 55.58 7.68
C PRO A 548 -6.71 54.45 6.81
N ILE A 549 -6.53 53.20 7.28
CA ILE A 549 -7.03 52.02 6.58
C ILE A 549 -7.99 51.21 7.44
N GLN A 550 -8.91 50.51 6.79
CA GLN A 550 -9.77 49.50 7.37
C GLN A 550 -9.48 48.15 6.71
N ILE A 551 -9.20 47.15 7.54
CA ILE A 551 -8.87 45.81 7.08
C ILE A 551 -9.71 44.75 7.79
N THR A 552 -10.10 43.73 7.03
CA THR A 552 -10.59 42.46 7.58
C THR A 552 -9.52 41.41 7.34
N TYR A 553 -9.18 40.64 8.37
CA TYR A 553 -8.16 39.60 8.32
C TYR A 553 -8.58 38.42 9.22
N LEU A 554 -7.89 37.30 9.06
CA LEU A 554 -8.05 36.16 9.97
C LEU A 554 -7.00 36.25 11.07
N ASP A 555 -7.43 36.39 12.31
CA ASP A 555 -6.52 36.47 13.44
C ASP A 555 -6.11 35.08 13.91
N THR A 556 -5.00 34.58 13.36
CA THR A 556 -4.48 33.23 13.62
C THR A 556 -3.48 33.18 14.78
N GLY A 557 -3.24 34.30 15.48
CA GLY A 557 -2.19 34.45 16.50
C GLY A 557 -0.78 34.61 15.93
N GLU A 558 -0.61 34.56 14.62
CA GLU A 558 0.68 34.78 13.96
C GLU A 558 1.08 36.26 13.90
N ALA A 559 2.39 36.53 13.77
CA ALA A 559 2.95 37.87 13.63
C ALA A 559 2.60 38.54 12.29
N MET A 560 2.27 37.75 11.26
CA MET A 560 1.80 38.25 9.96
C MET A 560 0.41 37.72 9.66
N SER A 561 -0.43 38.50 8.97
CA SER A 561 -1.77 38.05 8.59
C SER A 561 -2.20 38.59 7.23
N SER A 562 -2.76 37.72 6.39
CA SER A 562 -3.29 38.10 5.08
C SER A 562 -4.65 38.79 5.20
N VAL A 563 -4.79 39.89 4.48
CA VAL A 563 -6.00 40.72 4.48
C VAL A 563 -7.01 40.21 3.45
N SER A 564 -8.25 39.98 3.90
CA SER A 564 -9.37 39.47 3.09
C SER A 564 -10.24 40.58 2.49
N LYS A 565 -10.29 41.75 3.14
CA LYS A 565 -10.91 43.02 2.68
C LYS A 565 -10.04 44.19 3.10
N PHE A 566 -9.87 45.16 2.20
CA PHE A 566 -9.04 46.34 2.43
C PHE A 566 -9.75 47.59 1.90
N THR A 567 -9.71 48.67 2.67
CA THR A 567 -10.15 50.01 2.29
C THR A 567 -9.14 51.02 2.79
N ASN A 568 -8.72 51.95 1.92
CA ASN A 568 -7.91 53.10 2.31
C ASN A 568 -8.79 54.34 2.27
N SER A 569 -9.06 54.91 3.44
CA SER A 569 -10.01 56.02 3.58
C SER A 569 -9.46 57.31 3.00
N ASN A 570 -8.15 57.44 2.81
CA ASN A 570 -7.53 58.60 2.16
C ASN A 570 -7.73 58.59 0.63
N LEU A 571 -7.89 57.39 0.05
CA LEU A 571 -8.07 57.22 -1.40
C LEU A 571 -9.54 57.26 -1.84
N ASN A 572 -10.51 57.22 -0.90
CA ASN A 572 -11.96 57.16 -1.18
C ASN A 572 -12.35 56.07 -2.21
N LYS A 573 -11.68 54.91 -2.17
CA LYS A 573 -11.78 53.84 -3.18
C LYS A 573 -11.76 52.45 -2.57
#